data_AF-A0A838H2P5-F1
#
_entry.id   AF-A0A838H2P5-F1
#
_cell.length_a   1.000
_cell.length_b   1.000
_cell.length_c   1.000
_cell.angle_alpha   90.00
_cell.angle_beta   90.00
_cell.angle_gamma   90.00
#
_symmetry.space_group_name_H-M   'P 1'
#
loop_
_entity.id
_entity.type
_entity.pdbx_description
1 polymer ?
#
loop_
_entity_poly.entity_id
_entity_poly.type
_entity_poly.pdbx_seq_one_letter_code
_entity_poly.pdbx_strand_id
1 'polypeptide(L)' 'MTSSTDGRHRVAIVGSGFGGLFAAQALKRADVDVTLIAKTSHHLFQPLLYQVATGVLSQGEIAPATREILSRHRNTQVFL' A
#
# COMPACT_ATOMS: atom_id res chain seq x y z
N MET A 1 9.53 13.32 -13.44
CA MET A 1 10.41 13.42 -12.25
C MET A 1 10.47 14.88 -11.83
N THR A 2 9.46 15.34 -11.09
CA THR A 2 9.40 16.74 -10.60
C THR A 2 9.53 16.69 -9.09
N SER A 3 10.74 16.97 -8.60
CA SER A 3 10.99 17.21 -7.17
C SER A 3 10.48 18.61 -6.83
N SER A 4 9.30 18.70 -6.22
CA SER A 4 8.95 19.87 -5.43
C SER A 4 9.72 19.80 -4.13
N THR A 5 10.58 20.80 -3.89
CA THR A 5 11.30 21.00 -2.63
C THR A 5 10.35 21.55 -1.58
N ASP A 6 9.27 20.82 -1.28
CA ASP A 6 8.53 21.07 -0.04
C ASP A 6 9.39 20.49 1.09
N GLY A 7 9.62 21.25 2.16
CA GLY A 7 10.60 20.92 3.21
C GLY A 7 10.25 19.68 4.06
N ARG A 8 9.21 18.95 3.68
CA ARG A 8 8.71 17.77 4.40
C ARG A 8 9.62 16.58 4.14
N HIS A 9 9.85 15.80 5.20
CA HIS A 9 10.67 14.61 5.12
C HIS A 9 10.01 13.58 4.19
N ARG A 10 10.80 12.94 3.32
CA ARG A 10 10.30 11.98 2.33
C ARG A 10 10.61 10.56 2.77
N VAL A 11 9.59 9.71 2.82
CA VAL A 11 9.68 8.32 3.25
C VAL A 11 9.37 7.40 2.06
N ALA A 12 10.31 6.52 1.73
CA ALA A 12 10.10 5.46 0.75
C ALA A 12 9.80 4.14 1.46
N ILE A 13 8.70 3.49 1.10
CA ILE A 13 8.32 2.15 1.57
C ILE A 13 8.38 1.20 0.39
N VAL A 14 9.17 0.12 0.49
CA VAL A 14 9.31 -0.88 -0.57
C VAL A 14 8.51 -2.13 -0.19
N GLY A 15 7.50 -2.45 -1.00
CA GLY A 15 6.58 -3.56 -0.84
C GLY A 15 5.21 -3.16 -0.27
N SER A 16 4.13 -3.70 -0.83
CA SER A 16 2.73 -3.55 -0.36
C SER A 16 2.24 -4.75 0.46
N GLY A 17 3.16 -5.56 1.01
CA GLY A 17 2.80 -6.61 1.97
C GLY A 17 2.29 -6.03 3.29
N PHE A 18 2.12 -6.85 4.33
CA PHE A 18 1.61 -6.38 5.62
C PHE A 18 2.43 -5.23 6.20
N GLY A 19 3.75 -5.40 6.29
CA GLY A 19 4.63 -4.37 6.87
C GLY A 19 4.54 -3.03 6.13
N GLY A 20 4.63 -3.06 4.81
CA GLY A 20 4.61 -1.82 4.01
C GLY A 20 3.25 -1.12 4.02
N LEU A 21 2.15 -1.88 3.90
CA LEU A 21 0.81 -1.30 3.98
C LEU A 21 0.55 -0.70 5.36
N PHE A 22 0.84 -1.43 6.44
CA PHE A 22 0.60 -0.93 7.80
C PHE A 22 1.54 0.23 8.18
N ALA A 23 2.78 0.23 7.69
CA ALA A 23 3.69 1.37 7.86
C ALA A 23 3.13 2.63 7.17
N ALA A 24 2.66 2.52 5.91
CA ALA A 24 1.99 3.62 5.23
C ALA A 24 0.73 4.08 5.98
N GLN A 25 -0.01 3.14 6.58
CA GLN A 25 -1.19 3.47 7.38
C GLN A 25 -0.84 4.23 8.66
N ALA A 26 0.23 3.82 9.35
CA ALA A 26 0.71 4.48 10.56
C ALA A 26 1.20 5.91 10.29
N LEU A 27 1.78 6.16 9.11
CA LEU A 27 2.29 7.47 8.70
C LEU A 27 1.22 8.43 8.16
N LYS A 28 -0.06 8.05 8.15
CA LYS A 28 -1.17 8.86 7.60
C LYS A 28 -1.21 10.32 8.06
N ARG A 29 -0.85 10.55 9.32
CA ARG A 29 -0.91 11.86 9.99
C ARG A 29 0.46 12.44 10.30
N ALA A 30 1.53 11.74 9.91
CA ALA A 30 2.88 12.24 10.08
C ALA A 30 3.13 13.37 9.08
N ASP A 31 3.96 14.34 9.47
CA ASP A 31 4.37 15.47 8.62
C ASP A 31 5.47 15.05 7.63
N VAL A 32 5.13 14.06 6.81
CA VAL A 32 6.03 13.42 5.84
C VAL A 32 5.27 13.11 4.55
N ASP A 33 5.99 13.09 3.43
CA ASP A 33 5.48 12.59 2.16
C ASP A 33 5.92 11.13 1.97
N VAL A 34 4.96 10.23 1.78
CA VAL A 34 5.18 8.79 1.68
C VAL A 34 5.04 8.33 0.24
N THR A 35 6.05 7.63 -0.27
CA THR A 35 6.03 6.93 -1.54
C THR A 35 6.09 5.43 -1.28
N LEU A 36 4.99 4.72 -1.54
CA LEU A 36 4.93 3.26 -1.46
C LEU A 36 5.17 2.65 -2.83
N ILE A 37 6.25 1.90 -2.98
CA ILE A 37 6.67 1.26 -4.23
C ILE A 37 6.35 -0.23 -4.11
N ALA A 38 5.57 -0.79 -5.02
CA ALA A 38 5.18 -2.19 -4.95
C ALA A 38 5.15 -2.83 -6.34
N LYS A 39 5.58 -4.09 -6.44
CA LYS A 39 5.52 -4.85 -7.69
C LYS A 39 4.10 -5.11 -8.19
N THR A 40 3.12 -5.10 -7.29
CA THR A 40 1.71 -5.39 -7.57
C THR A 40 0.80 -4.28 -7.07
N SER A 41 -0.32 -4.06 -7.76
CA SER A 41 -1.30 -3.03 -7.39
C SER A 41 -2.16 -3.38 -6.18
N HIS A 42 -2.11 -4.63 -5.72
CA HIS A 42 -2.94 -5.17 -4.64
C HIS A 42 -2.10 -5.52 -3.40
N HIS A 43 -2.73 -5.43 -2.24
CA HIS A 43 -2.24 -6.02 -1.01
C HIS A 43 -2.85 -7.41 -0.86
N LEU A 44 -2.02 -8.45 -0.71
CA LEU A 44 -2.49 -9.83 -0.61
C LEU A 44 -2.57 -10.28 0.86
N PHE A 45 -3.76 -10.70 1.29
CA PHE A 45 -3.95 -11.41 2.55
C PHE A 45 -3.57 -12.89 2.40
N GLN A 46 -2.27 -13.15 2.41
CA GLN A 46 -1.69 -14.49 2.22
C GLN A 46 -2.29 -15.60 3.11
N PRO A 47 -2.71 -15.35 4.37
CA PRO A 47 -3.30 -16.40 5.21
C PRO A 47 -4.53 -17.10 4.61
N LEU A 48 -5.31 -16.44 3.72
CA LEU A 48 -6.48 -17.04 3.08
C LEU A 48 -6.24 -17.44 1.61
N LEU A 49 -4.99 -17.41 1.14
CA LEU A 49 -4.66 -17.77 -0.24
C LEU A 49 -5.10 -19.20 -0.59
N TYR A 50 -5.06 -20.11 0.39
CA TYR A 50 -5.53 -21.49 0.21
C TYR A 50 -7.03 -21.54 -0.14
N GLN A 51 -7.85 -20.65 0.42
CA GLN A 51 -9.29 -20.63 0.15
C GLN A 51 -9.60 -20.19 -1.27
N VAL A 52 -8.76 -19.31 -1.84
CA VAL A 52 -8.85 -18.99 -3.28
C VAL A 52 -8.40 -20.19 -4.12
N ALA A 53 -7.31 -20.85 -3.74
CA ALA A 53 -6.82 -22.02 -4.46
C ALA A 53 -7.83 -23.19 -4.46
N THR A 54 -8.63 -23.34 -3.41
CA THR A 54 -9.69 -24.35 -3.32
C THR A 54 -11.06 -23.88 -3.84
N GLY A 55 -11.16 -22.67 -4.39
CA GLY A 55 -12.41 -22.12 -4.93
C GLY A 55 -13.47 -21.72 -3.91
N VAL A 56 -13.09 -21.58 -2.63
CA VAL A 56 -13.98 -21.14 -1.55
C VAL A 56 -14.15 -19.62 -1.55
N LEU A 57 -13.09 -18.89 -1.91
CA LEU A 57 -13.10 -17.42 -2.01
C LEU A 57 -12.67 -16.95 -3.39
N SER A 58 -13.16 -15.77 -3.78
CA SER A 58 -12.68 -15.04 -4.94
C SER A 58 -11.40 -14.27 -4.63
N GLN A 59 -10.59 -13.97 -5.66
CA GLN A 59 -9.36 -13.20 -5.50
C GLN A 59 -9.59 -11.79 -4.92
N GLY A 60 -10.69 -11.13 -5.34
CA GLY A 60 -11.01 -9.77 -4.90
C GLY A 60 -11.28 -9.66 -3.40
N GLU A 61 -11.70 -10.75 -2.76
CA GLU A 61 -11.95 -10.79 -1.31
C GLU A 61 -10.66 -10.77 -0.48
N ILE A 62 -9.52 -11.20 -1.06
CA ILE A 62 -8.23 -11.28 -0.34
C ILE A 62 -7.14 -10.37 -0.94
N ALA A 63 -7.41 -9.70 -2.06
CA ALA A 63 -6.46 -8.87 -2.78
C ALA A 63 -7.04 -7.50 -3.18
N PRO A 64 -7.49 -6.67 -2.22
CA PRO A 64 -7.96 -5.31 -2.52
C PRO A 64 -6.83 -4.44 -3.10
N ALA A 65 -7.21 -3.45 -3.92
CA ALA A 65 -6.23 -2.55 -4.51
C ALA A 65 -5.58 -1.69 -3.41
N THR A 66 -4.26 -1.64 -3.37
CA THR A 66 -3.48 -0.90 -2.37
C THR A 66 -3.86 0.59 -2.37
N ARG A 67 -4.14 1.15 -3.55
CA ARG A 67 -4.60 2.54 -3.71
C ARG A 67 -5.98 2.80 -3.08
N GLU A 68 -6.89 1.83 -3.12
CA GLU A 68 -8.21 1.97 -2.53
C GLU A 68 -8.12 1.97 -1.01
N ILE A 69 -7.32 1.06 -0.44
CA ILE A 69 -7.05 1.01 1.00
C ILE A 69 -6.44 2.33 1.49
N LEU A 70 -5.50 2.90 0.72
CA LEU A 70 -4.80 4.14 1.05
C LEU A 70 -5.49 5.41 0.51
N SER A 71 -6.71 5.32 -0.04
CA SER A 71 -7.41 6.43 -0.68
C SER A 71 -7.61 7.66 0.22
N ARG A 72 -7.67 7.46 1.54
CA ARG A 72 -7.81 8.53 2.54
C ARG A 72 -6.47 9.06 3.08
N HIS A 73 -5.33 8.66 2.50
CA HIS A 73 -3.98 9.02 2.93
C HIS A 73 -3.44 10.11 2.01
N ARG A 74 -3.76 11.38 2.32
CA ARG A 74 -3.40 12.53 1.47
C ARG A 74 -1.90 12.70 1.26
N ASN A 75 -1.08 12.18 2.17
CA ASN A 75 0.38 12.25 2.12
C ASN A 75 1.02 10.98 1.54
N THR A 76 0.26 10.05 0.97
CA THR A 76 0.79 8.78 0.45
C THR A 76 0.49 8.61 -1.03
N GLN A 77 1.53 8.32 -1.81
CA GLN A 77 1.42 7.95 -3.21
C GLN A 77 1.91 6.52 -3.41
N VAL A 78 1.17 5.74 -4.20
CA VAL A 78 1.55 4.37 -4.59
C VAL A 78 2.19 4.39 -5.98
N PHE A 79 3.30 3.68 -6.16
CA PHE A 79 4.00 3.48 -7.43
C PHE A 79 4.18 1.98 -7.70
N LEU A 80 4.04 1.60 -8.97
CA LEU A 80 4.21 0.24 -9.48
C LEU A 80 5.57 0.09 -10.16
#